data_AF-A0A7S0A0H7-F1
#
_entry.id   AF-A0A7S0A0H7-F1
#
_cell.length_a   1.000
_cell.length_b   1.000
_cell.length_c   1.000
_cell.angle_alpha   90.00
_cell.angle_beta   90.00
_cell.angle_gamma   90.00
#
_symmetry.space_group_name_H-M   'P 1'
#
loop_
_entity.id
_entity.type
_entity.pdbx_description
1 polymer ?
#
loop_
_entity_poly.entity_id
_entity_poly.type
_entity_poly.pdbx_seq_one_letter_code
_entity_poly.pdbx_strand_id
1 'polypeptide(L)'
;SGDEQETLREVAAYPFYMELPVYWANCHKNPRVDTFMAQYTVRRQTKELLQKMVDGTVARSGVRVLDASRVEDSEMWTRYVDFRSQVKSKKWSASSGAAEELMSRPSASTFTTASDDYQPLCASQELRDRLSSLRFHCRWRDQDYGNKKGQLRAVLLRGDRFIAECDLFGVCRADGRTGLTQVERVLDGSSHLVSRSMKGDTVAVEFKVGGGGGHELHIASFSCSAQFAEEAALTGTALVPCRP
;
A
#
# COMPACT_ATOMS: atom_id res chain seq x y z
N SER A 1 -2.05 12.95 -38.50
CA SER A 1 -2.62 13.92 -39.46
C SER A 1 -1.90 15.26 -39.32
N GLY A 2 -1.83 16.11 -40.36
CA GLY A 2 -1.28 17.48 -40.25
C GLY A 2 -2.07 18.34 -39.25
N ASP A 3 -3.39 18.14 -39.21
CA ASP A 3 -4.31 18.87 -38.33
C ASP A 3 -4.06 18.58 -36.84
N GLU A 4 -3.72 17.33 -36.48
CA GLU A 4 -3.39 16.98 -35.07
C GLU A 4 -2.13 17.69 -34.58
N GLN A 5 -1.15 17.92 -35.46
CA GLN A 5 0.06 18.66 -35.08
C GLN A 5 -0.21 20.16 -34.89
N GLU A 6 -1.18 20.71 -35.60
CA GLU A 6 -1.57 22.12 -35.50
C GLU A 6 -2.39 22.37 -34.23
N THR A 7 -3.36 21.51 -33.92
CA THR A 7 -4.12 21.59 -32.66
C THR A 7 -3.21 21.41 -31.44
N LEU A 8 -2.25 20.48 -31.49
CA LEU A 8 -1.28 20.31 -30.39
C LEU A 8 -0.37 21.54 -30.22
N ARG A 9 -0.05 22.25 -31.29
CA ARG A 9 0.73 23.51 -31.23
C ARG A 9 -0.07 24.63 -30.58
N GLU A 10 -1.34 24.75 -30.94
CA GLU A 10 -2.23 25.75 -30.37
C GLU A 10 -2.47 25.50 -28.88
N VAL A 11 -2.71 24.25 -28.48
CA VAL A 11 -2.85 23.87 -27.06
C VAL A 11 -1.56 24.07 -26.28
N ALA A 12 -0.38 23.78 -26.86
CA ALA A 12 0.92 24.00 -26.22
C ALA A 12 1.32 25.48 -26.08
N ALA A 13 0.64 26.39 -26.78
CA ALA A 13 0.87 27.83 -26.67
C ALA A 13 0.30 28.43 -25.37
N TYR A 14 -0.62 27.72 -24.70
CA TYR A 14 -1.22 28.16 -23.45
C TYR A 14 -0.54 27.51 -22.24
N PRO A 15 -0.40 28.23 -21.12
CA PRO A 15 -0.04 27.61 -19.85
C PRO A 15 -1.04 26.51 -19.51
N PHE A 16 -0.55 25.29 -19.33
CA PHE A 16 -1.38 24.18 -18.83
C PHE A 16 -0.93 23.80 -17.42
N TYR A 17 -1.90 23.38 -16.61
CA TYR A 17 -1.67 22.95 -15.24
C TYR A 17 -1.54 21.42 -15.21
N MET A 18 -0.56 20.94 -14.46
CA MET A 18 -0.34 19.50 -14.26
C MET A 18 -0.16 19.22 -12.77
N GLU A 19 -0.96 18.29 -12.25
CA GLU A 19 -0.83 17.78 -10.90
C GLU A 19 -0.06 16.44 -10.94
N LEU A 20 1.09 16.41 -10.28
CA LEU A 20 1.90 15.20 -10.14
C LEU A 20 1.75 14.67 -8.71
N PRO A 21 1.20 13.46 -8.50
CA PRO A 21 1.15 12.87 -7.18
C PRO A 21 2.57 12.51 -6.73
N VAL A 22 3.15 13.36 -5.88
CA VAL A 22 4.40 13.03 -5.18
C VAL A 22 4.04 12.09 -4.04
N TYR A 23 4.75 10.98 -3.88
CA TYR A 23 4.55 10.10 -2.74
C TYR A 23 5.08 10.79 -1.48
N TRP A 24 4.19 11.03 -0.51
CA TRP A 24 4.60 11.57 0.77
C TRP A 24 5.13 10.45 1.66
N ALA A 25 6.44 10.44 1.86
CA ALA A 25 7.02 9.88 3.07
C ALA A 25 7.12 11.00 4.11
N ASN A 26 6.91 10.69 5.39
CA ASN A 26 7.09 11.62 6.53
C ASN A 26 6.08 12.77 6.62
N CYS A 27 4.78 12.51 6.48
CA CYS A 27 3.78 13.47 6.92
C CYS A 27 3.80 13.53 8.46
N HIS A 28 4.10 14.70 9.03
CA HIS A 28 4.06 14.92 10.48
C HIS A 28 2.62 15.05 11.02
N LYS A 29 1.64 15.15 10.12
CA LYS A 29 0.21 15.19 10.42
C LYS A 29 -0.49 13.99 9.79
N ASN A 30 -1.61 13.61 10.38
CA ASN A 30 -2.36 12.47 9.92
C ASN A 30 -3.51 12.96 9.04
N PRO A 31 -3.48 12.80 7.70
CA PRO A 31 -4.47 13.40 6.80
C PRO A 31 -5.91 12.90 7.01
N ARG A 32 -6.11 11.85 7.81
CA ARG A 32 -7.44 11.36 8.19
C ARG A 32 -7.97 11.95 9.49
N VAL A 33 -7.16 12.70 10.23
CA VAL A 33 -7.51 13.27 11.55
C VAL A 33 -7.29 14.78 11.53
N ASP A 34 -6.12 15.19 11.08
CA ASP A 34 -5.72 16.58 11.01
C ASP A 34 -6.07 17.09 9.62
N THR A 35 -7.05 18.00 9.53
CA THR A 35 -7.31 18.71 8.30
C THR A 35 -6.16 19.68 8.03
N PHE A 36 -5.63 19.64 6.81
CA PHE A 36 -4.64 20.60 6.38
C PHE A 36 -4.83 20.91 4.89
N MET A 37 -4.67 22.19 4.58
CA MET A 37 -4.59 22.72 3.23
C MET A 37 -3.44 23.72 3.22
N ALA A 38 -2.32 23.35 2.62
CA ALA A 38 -1.15 24.21 2.51
C ALA A 38 -0.56 24.16 1.11
N GLN A 39 0.04 25.26 0.69
CA GLN A 39 0.72 25.37 -0.59
C GLN A 39 2.10 25.93 -0.35
N TYR A 40 3.11 25.25 -0.89
CA TYR A 40 4.51 25.66 -0.76
C TYR A 40 5.11 25.77 -2.14
N THR A 41 5.69 26.92 -2.48
CA THR A 41 6.54 27.04 -3.67
C THR A 41 7.67 26.01 -3.58
N VAL A 42 7.89 25.25 -4.64
CA VAL A 42 8.93 24.22 -4.62
C VAL A 42 10.32 24.84 -4.60
N ARG A 43 11.29 24.12 -4.03
CA ARG A 43 12.70 24.56 -4.04
C ARG A 43 13.23 24.62 -5.47
N ARG A 44 14.21 25.50 -5.72
CA ARG A 44 14.84 25.66 -7.04
C ARG A 44 15.31 24.33 -7.66
N GLN A 45 15.96 23.49 -6.85
CA GLN A 45 16.41 22.16 -7.29
C GLN A 45 15.25 21.28 -7.79
N THR A 46 14.11 21.28 -7.10
CA THR A 46 12.92 20.54 -7.54
C THR A 46 12.38 21.11 -8.84
N LYS A 47 12.31 22.44 -8.98
CA LYS A 47 11.89 23.09 -10.23
C LYS A 47 12.81 22.77 -11.40
N GLU A 48 14.12 22.71 -11.18
CA GLU A 48 15.13 22.30 -12.17
C GLU A 48 14.94 20.82 -12.58
N LEU A 49 14.62 19.93 -11.64
CA LEU A 49 14.29 18.54 -11.96
C LEU A 49 13.00 18.41 -12.77
N LEU A 50 11.97 19.19 -12.42
CA LEU A 50 10.73 19.27 -13.21
C LEU A 50 11.04 19.74 -14.64
N GLN A 51 11.89 20.75 -14.81
CA GLN A 51 12.32 21.21 -16.13
C GLN A 51 13.02 20.10 -16.92
N LYS A 52 13.95 19.36 -16.30
CA LYS A 52 14.62 18.22 -16.96
C LYS A 52 13.64 17.14 -17.43
N MET A 53 12.58 16.87 -16.67
CA MET A 53 11.54 15.92 -17.09
C MET A 53 10.73 16.45 -18.28
N VAL A 54 10.42 17.75 -18.29
CA VAL A 54 9.77 18.42 -19.43
C VAL A 54 10.67 18.31 -20.67
N ASP A 55 11.95 18.62 -20.54
CA ASP A 55 12.92 18.54 -21.63
C ASP A 55 13.08 17.10 -22.16
N GLY A 56 13.00 16.09 -21.29
CA GLY A 56 13.06 14.68 -21.67
C GLY A 56 11.79 14.14 -22.32
N THR A 57 10.62 14.69 -21.98
CA THR A 57 9.32 14.25 -22.51
C THR A 57 8.97 14.95 -23.82
N VAL A 58 9.29 16.24 -23.91
CA VAL A 58 8.94 17.09 -25.05
C VAL A 58 10.20 17.28 -25.90
N ALA A 59 10.28 16.57 -27.02
CA ALA A 59 11.42 16.63 -27.95
C ALA A 59 11.66 18.01 -28.60
N ARG A 60 10.91 19.05 -28.22
CA ARG A 60 10.98 20.40 -28.77
C ARG A 60 11.38 21.41 -27.70
N SER A 61 12.46 22.15 -28.01
CA SER A 61 13.00 23.25 -27.22
C SER A 61 12.01 24.42 -27.18
N GLY A 62 11.35 24.65 -26.05
CA GLY A 62 10.50 25.82 -25.88
C GLY A 62 9.57 25.78 -24.67
N VAL A 63 9.26 24.59 -24.14
CA VAL A 63 8.43 24.46 -22.94
C VAL A 63 9.28 24.72 -21.70
N ARG A 64 8.86 25.67 -20.87
CA ARG A 64 9.55 26.04 -19.62
C ARG A 64 8.60 25.96 -18.44
N VAL A 65 9.07 25.37 -17.35
CA VAL A 65 8.38 25.37 -16.04
C VAL A 65 8.42 26.79 -15.48
N LEU A 66 7.30 27.51 -15.61
CA LEU A 66 7.16 28.88 -15.13
C LEU A 66 7.10 28.94 -13.60
N ASP A 67 6.29 28.09 -12.99
CA ASP A 67 6.16 27.96 -11.55
C ASP A 67 5.84 26.51 -11.17
N ALA A 68 6.11 26.16 -9.91
CA ALA A 68 5.71 24.88 -9.35
C ALA A 68 5.45 25.05 -7.85
N SER A 69 4.31 24.53 -7.41
CA SER A 69 3.89 24.54 -6.02
C SER A 69 3.55 23.12 -5.58
N ARG A 70 3.99 22.76 -4.37
CA ARG A 70 3.56 21.55 -3.67
C ARG A 70 2.26 21.88 -2.94
N VAL A 71 1.19 21.17 -3.31
CA VAL A 71 -0.11 21.25 -2.65
C VAL A 71 -0.21 20.13 -1.62
N GLU A 72 -0.54 20.51 -0.40
CA GLU A 72 -0.71 19.68 0.79
C GLU A 72 -2.18 19.72 1.19
N ASP A 73 -2.97 18.75 0.74
CA ASP A 73 -4.42 18.68 0.99
C ASP A 73 -4.80 17.31 1.56
N SER A 74 -5.26 17.31 2.81
CA SER A 74 -5.66 16.11 3.54
C SER A 74 -6.85 15.37 2.90
N GLU A 75 -7.79 16.11 2.30
CA GLU A 75 -8.99 15.54 1.70
C GLU A 75 -8.66 14.88 0.36
N MET A 76 -7.91 15.60 -0.48
CA MET A 76 -7.42 15.09 -1.76
C MET A 76 -6.55 13.84 -1.57
N TRP A 77 -5.68 13.86 -0.55
CA TRP A 77 -4.87 12.71 -0.18
C TRP A 77 -5.72 11.51 0.23
N THR A 78 -6.70 11.71 1.10
CA THR A 78 -7.58 10.63 1.58
C THR A 78 -8.36 10.03 0.40
N ARG A 79 -8.93 10.87 -0.46
CA ARG A 79 -9.60 10.44 -1.70
C ARG A 79 -8.67 9.61 -2.60
N TYR A 80 -7.44 10.06 -2.82
CA TYR A 80 -6.46 9.33 -3.63
C TYR A 80 -6.10 7.97 -3.02
N VAL A 81 -5.84 7.91 -1.71
CA VAL A 81 -5.52 6.65 -1.02
C VAL A 81 -6.68 5.68 -1.11
N ASP A 82 -7.91 6.15 -0.91
CA ASP A 82 -9.11 5.32 -1.00
C ASP A 82 -9.33 4.82 -2.43
N PHE A 83 -9.22 5.70 -3.44
CA PHE A 83 -9.30 5.34 -4.85
C PHE A 83 -8.25 4.28 -5.22
N ARG A 84 -6.99 4.48 -4.82
CA ARG A 84 -5.91 3.51 -5.05
C ARG A 84 -6.22 2.17 -4.40
N SER A 85 -6.80 2.18 -3.19
CA SER A 85 -7.24 0.96 -2.51
C SER A 85 -8.34 0.24 -3.28
N GLN A 86 -9.33 0.98 -3.82
CA GLN A 86 -10.39 0.43 -4.67
C GLN A 86 -9.83 -0.17 -5.97
N VAL A 87 -8.91 0.51 -6.64
CA VAL A 87 -8.27 0.00 -7.86
C VAL A 87 -7.52 -1.30 -7.57
N LYS A 88 -6.82 -1.38 -6.44
CA LYS A 88 -6.14 -2.60 -6.00
C LYS A 88 -7.12 -3.74 -5.71
N SER A 89 -8.22 -3.46 -5.02
CA SER A 89 -9.27 -4.45 -4.72
C SER A 89 -9.95 -4.97 -5.99
N LYS A 90 -10.23 -4.09 -6.97
CA LYS A 90 -10.75 -4.49 -8.29
C LYS A 90 -9.75 -5.36 -9.05
N LYS A 91 -8.46 -5.01 -9.03
CA LYS A 91 -7.41 -5.80 -9.69
C LYS A 91 -7.29 -7.20 -9.08
N TRP A 92 -7.44 -7.33 -7.77
CA TRP A 92 -7.50 -8.64 -7.09
C TRP A 92 -8.70 -9.48 -7.55
N SER A 93 -9.85 -8.84 -7.74
CA SER A 93 -11.07 -9.54 -8.18
C SER A 93 -11.00 -9.95 -9.66
N ALA A 94 -10.16 -9.29 -10.46
CA ALA A 94 -9.98 -9.56 -11.88
C ALA A 94 -8.78 -10.47 -12.21
N SER A 95 -7.86 -10.71 -11.27
CA SER A 95 -6.76 -11.66 -11.50
C SER A 95 -7.31 -13.09 -11.47
N SER A 96 -7.15 -13.78 -12.59
CA SER A 96 -7.71 -15.12 -12.87
C SER A 96 -7.09 -16.26 -12.03
N GLY A 97 -6.09 -15.96 -11.20
CA GLY A 97 -5.51 -16.93 -10.27
C GLY A 97 -6.45 -17.12 -9.08
N ALA A 98 -6.93 -18.36 -8.88
CA ALA A 98 -7.74 -18.72 -7.72
C ALA A 98 -7.01 -18.31 -6.44
N ALA A 99 -7.55 -17.29 -5.75
CA ALA A 99 -7.04 -16.87 -4.46
C ALA A 99 -7.22 -18.03 -3.48
N GLU A 100 -6.13 -18.51 -2.91
CA GLU A 100 -6.15 -19.57 -1.92
C GLU A 100 -6.21 -18.97 -0.53
N GLU A 101 -7.04 -19.53 0.35
CA GLU A 101 -7.08 -19.14 1.74
C GLU A 101 -5.82 -19.63 2.44
N LEU A 102 -4.96 -18.69 2.85
CA LEU A 102 -3.67 -18.99 3.44
C LEU A 102 -3.78 -19.22 4.96
N MET A 103 -4.67 -18.49 5.62
CA MET A 103 -4.96 -18.62 7.04
C MET A 103 -6.27 -17.92 7.38
N SER A 104 -7.01 -18.46 8.34
CA SER A 104 -8.18 -17.79 8.91
C SER A 104 -8.39 -18.09 10.39
N ARG A 105 -9.03 -17.13 11.04
CA ARG A 105 -9.56 -17.23 12.40
C ARG A 105 -10.99 -16.69 12.38
N PRO A 106 -11.99 -17.57 12.21
CA PRO A 106 -13.39 -17.16 12.08
C PRO A 106 -13.94 -16.59 13.40
N SER A 107 -13.48 -17.13 14.53
CA SER A 107 -13.96 -16.75 15.86
C SER A 107 -13.39 -15.42 16.34
N ALA A 108 -14.24 -14.60 16.97
CA ALA A 108 -13.81 -13.40 17.67
C ALA A 108 -12.83 -13.79 18.79
N SER A 109 -11.69 -13.10 18.81
CA SER A 109 -10.63 -13.25 19.81
C SER A 109 -10.47 -11.90 20.52
N THR A 110 -10.44 -11.94 21.85
CA THR A 110 -10.18 -10.78 22.70
C THR A 110 -8.82 -10.96 23.35
N PHE A 111 -7.97 -9.97 23.24
CA PHE A 111 -6.61 -9.97 23.77
C PHE A 111 -6.49 -8.86 24.82
N THR A 112 -6.31 -9.23 26.08
CA THR A 112 -6.27 -8.31 27.23
C THR A 112 -4.88 -8.19 27.85
N THR A 113 -3.91 -8.99 27.38
CA THR A 113 -2.54 -8.95 27.89
C THR A 113 -1.86 -7.68 27.43
N ALA A 114 -1.77 -6.71 28.32
CA ALA A 114 -1.03 -5.48 28.09
C ALA A 114 0.44 -5.79 27.81
N SER A 115 0.87 -5.53 26.59
CA SER A 115 2.23 -5.75 26.13
C SER A 115 2.55 -4.76 25.03
N ASP A 116 3.74 -4.16 25.13
CA ASP A 116 4.30 -3.32 24.06
C ASP A 116 5.00 -4.15 22.98
N ASP A 117 5.11 -5.47 23.19
CA ASP A 117 5.68 -6.40 22.22
C ASP A 117 4.61 -6.99 21.31
N TYR A 118 5.03 -7.35 20.10
CA TYR A 118 4.18 -8.08 19.17
C TYR A 118 4.05 -9.54 19.61
N GLN A 119 2.82 -10.04 19.58
CA GLN A 119 2.47 -11.41 19.93
C GLN A 119 1.88 -12.13 18.71
N PRO A 120 2.12 -13.45 18.58
CA PRO A 120 1.62 -14.21 17.44
C PRO A 120 0.09 -14.31 17.45
N LEU A 121 -0.54 -13.91 16.35
CA LEU A 121 -1.97 -14.13 16.11
C LEU A 121 -2.20 -15.47 15.43
N CYS A 122 -1.56 -15.70 14.29
CA CYS A 122 -1.64 -16.93 13.51
C CYS A 122 -0.49 -16.97 12.50
N ALA A 123 -0.24 -18.15 11.94
CA ALA A 123 0.72 -18.34 10.87
C ALA A 123 0.14 -19.27 9.81
N SER A 124 0.56 -19.08 8.58
CA SER A 124 0.27 -19.98 7.47
C SER A 124 1.06 -21.29 7.60
N GLN A 125 0.71 -22.25 6.75
CA GLN A 125 1.66 -23.31 6.39
C GLN A 125 2.78 -22.72 5.50
N GLU A 126 3.79 -23.52 5.21
CA GLU A 126 4.82 -23.14 4.25
C GLU A 126 4.21 -22.81 2.89
N LEU A 127 4.64 -21.70 2.31
CA LEU A 127 4.20 -21.24 1.00
C LEU A 127 4.60 -22.26 -0.06
N ARG A 128 3.63 -22.73 -0.85
CA ARG A 128 3.91 -23.66 -1.95
C ARG A 128 4.74 -23.05 -3.07
N ASP A 129 4.70 -21.73 -3.21
CA ASP A 129 5.43 -20.95 -4.21
C ASP A 129 5.59 -19.48 -3.77
N ARG A 130 6.27 -18.68 -4.59
CA ARG A 130 6.38 -17.22 -4.44
C ARG A 130 5.00 -16.55 -4.55
N LEU A 131 4.77 -15.57 -3.69
CA LEU A 131 3.54 -14.77 -3.70
C LEU A 131 3.58 -13.75 -4.84
N SER A 132 2.46 -13.63 -5.55
CA SER A 132 2.18 -12.48 -6.41
C SER A 132 1.42 -11.38 -5.65
N SER A 133 0.57 -11.78 -4.70
CA SER A 133 -0.26 -10.86 -3.94
C SER A 133 -0.79 -11.51 -2.64
N LEU A 134 -1.04 -10.71 -1.61
CA LEU A 134 -1.72 -11.11 -0.38
C LEU A 134 -2.88 -10.16 -0.07
N ARG A 135 -3.98 -10.71 0.44
CA ARG A 135 -5.15 -9.96 0.88
C ARG A 135 -5.49 -10.33 2.31
N PHE A 136 -5.37 -9.36 3.20
CA PHE A 136 -5.74 -9.48 4.60
C PHE A 136 -7.09 -8.79 4.82
N HIS A 137 -7.96 -9.45 5.58
CA HIS A 137 -9.25 -8.93 5.96
C HIS A 137 -9.55 -9.31 7.40
N CYS A 138 -10.09 -8.38 8.18
CA CYS A 138 -10.65 -8.70 9.48
C CYS A 138 -11.64 -7.62 9.91
N ARG A 139 -12.28 -7.87 11.05
CA ARG A 139 -12.98 -6.86 11.83
C ARG A 139 -12.23 -6.68 13.13
N TRP A 140 -11.94 -5.45 13.52
CA TRP A 140 -11.18 -5.20 14.73
C TRP A 140 -11.61 -3.92 15.42
N ARG A 141 -11.40 -3.87 16.73
CA ARG A 141 -11.51 -2.65 17.53
C ARG A 141 -10.46 -2.68 18.63
N ASP A 142 -9.97 -1.50 18.97
CA ASP A 142 -9.25 -1.27 20.21
C ASP A 142 -10.27 -1.02 21.33
N GLN A 143 -9.75 -0.74 22.52
CA GLN A 143 -10.56 -0.31 23.66
C GLN A 143 -11.33 1.00 23.39
N ASP A 144 -12.38 1.24 24.17
CA ASP A 144 -13.31 2.36 23.98
C ASP A 144 -12.80 3.69 24.61
N TYR A 145 -11.66 3.69 25.31
CA TYR A 145 -11.15 4.81 26.10
C TYR A 145 -9.62 4.95 26.11
N GLY A 146 -9.12 6.17 26.30
CA GLY A 146 -7.68 6.43 26.40
C GLY A 146 -6.92 6.37 25.07
N ASN A 147 -5.60 6.16 25.16
CA ASN A 147 -4.71 6.13 23.99
C ASN A 147 -4.79 4.77 23.28
N LYS A 148 -5.28 4.75 22.04
CA LYS A 148 -5.33 3.55 21.21
C LYS A 148 -3.93 3.15 20.74
N LYS A 149 -3.62 1.86 20.84
CA LYS A 149 -2.28 1.30 20.58
C LYS A 149 -2.32 -0.03 19.83
N GLY A 150 -3.53 -0.57 19.61
CA GLY A 150 -3.77 -1.80 18.88
C GLY A 150 -3.17 -1.74 17.49
N GLN A 151 -2.29 -2.68 17.15
CA GLN A 151 -1.67 -2.79 15.82
C GLN A 151 -1.65 -4.24 15.35
N LEU A 152 -1.74 -4.44 14.04
CA LEU A 152 -1.45 -5.73 13.39
C LEU A 152 -0.36 -5.54 12.34
N ARG A 153 0.58 -6.48 12.32
CA ARG A 153 1.58 -6.60 11.27
C ARG A 153 1.61 -8.02 10.71
N ALA A 154 1.99 -8.14 9.44
CA ALA A 154 2.36 -9.41 8.85
C ALA A 154 3.88 -9.52 8.79
N VAL A 155 4.39 -10.73 8.98
CA VAL A 155 5.81 -11.07 9.01
C VAL A 155 6.05 -12.23 8.05
N LEU A 156 7.12 -12.14 7.26
CA LEU A 156 7.62 -13.22 6.41
C LEU A 156 8.80 -13.89 7.11
N LEU A 157 8.70 -15.20 7.30
CA LEU A 157 9.69 -16.04 7.95
C LEU A 157 10.22 -17.09 6.97
N ARG A 158 11.49 -17.44 7.11
CA ARG A 158 12.13 -18.56 6.38
C ARG A 158 12.75 -19.49 7.40
N GLY A 159 12.04 -20.57 7.74
CA GLY A 159 12.25 -21.26 9.01
C GLY A 159 12.08 -20.26 10.16
N ASP A 160 13.06 -20.17 11.06
CA ASP A 160 13.04 -19.24 12.20
C ASP A 160 13.60 -17.85 11.86
N ARG A 161 14.01 -17.61 10.61
CA ARG A 161 14.64 -16.35 10.21
C ARG A 161 13.61 -15.33 9.76
N PHE A 162 13.63 -14.16 10.37
CA PHE A 162 12.90 -12.97 9.91
C PHE A 162 13.43 -12.45 8.57
N ILE A 163 12.53 -12.25 7.59
CA ILE A 163 12.87 -11.77 6.25
C ILE A 163 12.32 -10.36 5.98
N ALA A 164 11.06 -10.12 6.31
CA ALA A 164 10.37 -8.86 6.07
C ALA A 164 9.14 -8.72 6.98
N GLU A 165 8.69 -7.49 7.19
CA GLU A 165 7.41 -7.20 7.85
C GLU A 165 6.63 -6.13 7.07
N CYS A 166 5.34 -6.05 7.36
CA CYS A 166 4.45 -5.00 6.85
C CYS A 166 3.38 -4.68 7.88
N ASP A 167 3.24 -3.40 8.24
CA ASP A 167 2.07 -2.91 8.94
C ASP A 167 0.83 -3.11 8.06
N LEU A 168 -0.24 -3.68 8.64
CA LEU A 168 -1.45 -4.01 7.88
C LEU A 168 -2.44 -2.85 7.85
N PHE A 169 -2.75 -2.29 9.02
CA PHE A 169 -3.89 -1.38 9.20
C PHE A 169 -3.55 -0.12 10.01
N GLY A 170 -2.29 0.08 10.38
CA GLY A 170 -1.84 1.11 11.30
C GLY A 170 -2.29 0.86 12.74
N VAL A 171 -2.39 1.94 13.52
CA VAL A 171 -3.02 1.92 14.85
C VAL A 171 -4.54 1.86 14.68
N CYS A 172 -5.19 0.97 15.42
CA CYS A 172 -6.64 0.84 15.43
C CYS A 172 -7.29 2.16 15.86
N ARG A 173 -8.19 2.69 15.02
CA ARG A 173 -8.89 3.94 15.31
C ARG A 173 -10.36 3.78 15.61
N ALA A 174 -10.89 2.57 15.52
CA ALA A 174 -12.22 2.28 16.01
C ALA A 174 -12.30 2.74 17.48
N ASP A 175 -13.25 3.61 17.80
CA ASP A 175 -13.52 4.04 19.18
C ASP A 175 -14.38 3.03 19.92
N GLY A 176 -14.68 1.91 19.26
CA GLY A 176 -15.48 0.77 19.68
C GLY A 176 -16.90 1.09 20.14
N ARG A 177 -17.29 2.37 20.17
CA ARG A 177 -18.69 2.86 20.26
C ARG A 177 -19.57 2.31 19.15
N THR A 178 -18.98 2.10 17.98
CA THR A 178 -19.64 1.51 16.79
C THR A 178 -19.37 0.01 16.63
N GLY A 179 -18.71 -0.62 17.62
CA GLY A 179 -18.32 -2.02 17.59
C GLY A 179 -17.06 -2.28 16.77
N LEU A 180 -16.99 -3.47 16.15
CA LEU A 180 -15.86 -3.93 15.35
C LEU A 180 -15.87 -3.29 13.95
N THR A 181 -14.78 -2.61 13.60
CA THR A 181 -14.60 -1.98 12.28
C THR A 181 -14.00 -2.97 11.29
N GLN A 182 -14.62 -3.10 10.12
CA GLN A 182 -14.08 -3.92 9.02
C GLN A 182 -12.91 -3.19 8.35
N VAL A 183 -11.81 -3.90 8.16
CA VAL A 183 -10.62 -3.42 7.46
C VAL A 183 -10.11 -4.44 6.44
N GLU A 184 -9.48 -3.94 5.40
CA GLU A 184 -8.89 -4.75 4.34
C GLU A 184 -7.56 -4.14 3.90
N ARG A 185 -6.58 -5.00 3.62
CA ARG A 185 -5.28 -4.62 3.08
C ARG A 185 -4.83 -5.60 2.02
N VAL A 186 -4.50 -5.07 0.83
CA VAL A 186 -3.89 -5.85 -0.26
C VAL A 186 -2.43 -5.46 -0.41
N LEU A 187 -1.54 -6.44 -0.34
CA LEU A 187 -0.11 -6.32 -0.61
C LEU A 187 0.18 -6.94 -1.98
N ASP A 188 0.95 -6.26 -2.80
CA ASP A 188 1.37 -6.71 -4.14
C ASP A 188 2.90 -6.72 -4.24
N GLY A 189 3.45 -6.96 -5.42
CA GLY A 189 4.89 -6.98 -5.67
C GLY A 189 5.67 -5.72 -5.29
N SER A 190 5.01 -4.60 -4.93
CA SER A 190 5.69 -3.43 -4.35
C SER A 190 5.99 -3.58 -2.85
N SER A 191 5.34 -4.52 -2.16
CA SER A 191 5.61 -4.82 -0.75
C SER A 191 6.85 -5.70 -0.61
N HIS A 192 7.69 -5.42 0.37
CA HIS A 192 8.83 -6.28 0.72
C HIS A 192 8.39 -7.69 1.13
N LEU A 193 7.21 -7.81 1.76
CA LEU A 193 6.66 -9.09 2.19
C LEU A 193 6.33 -9.99 1.00
N VAL A 194 5.76 -9.45 -0.07
CA VAL A 194 5.42 -10.20 -1.29
C VAL A 194 6.65 -10.38 -2.18
N SER A 195 7.39 -9.31 -2.47
CA SER A 195 8.51 -9.35 -3.41
C SER A 195 9.65 -10.28 -2.98
N ARG A 196 9.86 -10.47 -1.66
CA ARG A 196 10.90 -11.34 -1.10
C ARG A 196 10.44 -12.75 -0.72
N SER A 197 9.14 -13.03 -0.85
CA SER A 197 8.60 -14.36 -0.58
C SER A 197 9.15 -15.40 -1.54
N MET A 198 9.31 -16.63 -1.04
CA MET A 198 9.75 -17.79 -1.80
C MET A 198 8.99 -19.03 -1.33
N LYS A 199 9.04 -20.10 -2.14
CA LYS A 199 8.59 -21.43 -1.71
C LYS A 199 9.29 -21.84 -0.40
N GLY A 200 8.51 -22.38 0.54
CA GLY A 200 8.97 -22.80 1.86
C GLY A 200 8.98 -21.69 2.93
N ASP A 201 8.74 -20.43 2.57
CA ASP A 201 8.59 -19.36 3.56
C ASP A 201 7.23 -19.49 4.29
N THR A 202 7.07 -18.85 5.44
CA THR A 202 5.81 -18.79 6.20
C THR A 202 5.39 -17.34 6.39
N VAL A 203 4.08 -17.05 6.25
CA VAL A 203 3.51 -15.75 6.59
C VAL A 203 2.86 -15.85 7.96
N ALA A 204 3.37 -15.09 8.92
CA ALA A 204 2.77 -14.93 10.23
C ALA A 204 2.07 -13.58 10.36
N VAL A 205 1.03 -13.52 11.16
CA VAL A 205 0.39 -12.28 11.59
C VAL A 205 0.60 -12.15 13.08
N GLU A 206 1.02 -10.96 13.48
CA GLU A 206 1.25 -10.60 14.87
C GLU A 206 0.39 -9.39 15.23
N PHE A 207 0.02 -9.32 16.50
CA PHE A 207 -0.74 -8.20 17.05
C PHE A 207 0.01 -7.58 18.22
N LYS A 208 -0.24 -6.30 18.46
CA LYS A 208 0.20 -5.58 19.65
C LYS A 208 -1.01 -4.90 20.26
N VAL A 209 -1.22 -5.11 21.56
CA VAL A 209 -2.31 -4.47 22.32
C VAL A 209 -1.87 -3.08 22.77
N GLY A 210 -0.62 -2.94 23.22
CA GLY A 210 -0.07 -1.74 23.85
C GLY A 210 0.04 -1.89 25.36
N GLY A 211 1.09 -1.32 25.95
CA GLY A 211 1.34 -1.32 27.38
C GLY A 211 0.48 -0.32 28.15
N GLY A 212 0.27 -0.57 29.44
CA GLY A 212 -0.61 0.19 30.33
C GLY A 212 -1.77 -0.66 30.87
N GLY A 213 -2.45 -0.19 31.92
CA GLY A 213 -3.62 -0.90 32.47
C GLY A 213 -4.86 -0.74 31.59
N GLY A 214 -5.60 -1.83 31.36
CA GLY A 214 -6.94 -1.81 30.74
C GLY A 214 -6.97 -1.76 29.20
N HIS A 215 -5.86 -2.07 28.52
CA HIS A 215 -5.86 -2.17 27.07
C HIS A 215 -6.45 -3.51 26.60
N GLU A 216 -7.34 -3.45 25.62
CA GLU A 216 -7.98 -4.63 25.03
C GLU A 216 -8.06 -4.49 23.51
N LEU A 217 -7.59 -5.52 22.80
CA LEU A 217 -7.72 -5.60 21.35
C LEU A 217 -8.69 -6.72 20.99
N HIS A 218 -9.71 -6.40 20.21
CA HIS A 218 -10.65 -7.40 19.69
C HIS A 218 -10.44 -7.58 18.20
N ILE A 219 -10.26 -8.82 17.77
CA ILE A 219 -10.08 -9.19 16.36
C ILE A 219 -11.06 -10.31 16.04
N ALA A 220 -11.87 -10.15 15.00
CA ALA A 220 -12.86 -11.10 14.56
C ALA A 220 -12.79 -11.30 13.05
N SER A 221 -13.23 -12.49 12.60
CA SER A 221 -13.33 -12.83 11.18
C SER A 221 -12.04 -12.53 10.41
N PHE A 222 -10.88 -12.85 11.02
CA PHE A 222 -9.60 -12.63 10.37
C PHE A 222 -9.42 -13.67 9.26
N SER A 223 -9.01 -13.22 8.09
CA SER A 223 -8.65 -14.07 6.96
C SER A 223 -7.49 -13.45 6.19
N CYS A 224 -6.66 -14.32 5.63
CA CYS A 224 -5.65 -13.96 4.66
C CYS A 224 -5.76 -14.89 3.46
N SER A 225 -5.85 -14.31 2.27
CA SER A 225 -5.81 -15.04 1.00
C SER A 225 -4.54 -14.70 0.24
N ALA A 226 -3.95 -15.70 -0.38
CA ALA A 226 -2.76 -15.58 -1.20
C ALA A 226 -3.06 -15.84 -2.68
N GLN A 227 -2.42 -15.06 -3.53
CA GLN A 227 -2.20 -15.43 -4.92
C GLN A 227 -0.72 -15.71 -5.09
N PHE A 228 -0.43 -16.83 -5.74
CA PHE A 228 0.94 -17.21 -6.08
C PHE A 228 1.29 -16.64 -7.45
N ALA A 229 2.58 -16.40 -7.70
CA ALA A 229 3.03 -16.15 -9.06
C ALA A 229 2.75 -17.43 -9.85
N GLU A 230 2.13 -17.32 -11.03
CA GLU A 230 2.18 -18.44 -11.95
C GLU A 230 3.65 -18.70 -12.23
N GLU A 231 4.05 -19.97 -12.07
CA GLU A 231 5.33 -20.44 -12.57
C GLU A 231 5.30 -20.07 -14.06
N ALA A 232 5.99 -18.98 -14.42
CA ALA A 232 6.12 -18.60 -15.81
C ALA A 232 6.79 -19.80 -16.44
N ALA A 233 6.00 -20.64 -17.10
CA ALA A 233 6.51 -21.78 -17.83
C ALA A 233 7.61 -21.19 -18.68
N LEU A 234 8.85 -21.56 -18.35
CA LEU A 234 9.99 -21.35 -19.22
C LEU A 234 9.79 -22.29 -20.41
N THR A 235 8.71 -22.10 -21.17
CA THR A 235 8.68 -22.46 -22.58
C THR A 235 9.69 -21.53 -23.20
N GLY A 236 10.91 -22.05 -23.32
CA GLY A 236 12.00 -21.41 -24.00
C GLY A 236 11.63 -21.13 -25.45
N THR A 237 11.01 -19.99 -25.70
CA THR A 237 11.23 -19.29 -26.96
C THR A 237 12.64 -18.76 -26.88
N ALA A 238 13.59 -19.61 -27.30
CA ALA A 238 14.93 -19.20 -27.62
C ALA A 238 14.82 -17.94 -28.49
N LEU A 239 15.38 -16.84 -27.98
CA LEU A 239 15.58 -15.63 -28.77
C LEU A 239 16.46 -16.04 -29.94
N VAL A 240 15.85 -16.22 -31.11
CA VAL A 240 16.58 -16.39 -32.36
C VAL A 240 17.37 -15.10 -32.57
N PRO A 241 18.71 -15.12 -32.56
CA PRO A 241 19.48 -13.91 -32.83
C PRO A 241 19.16 -13.47 -34.26
N CYS A 242 18.69 -12.22 -34.42
CA CYS A 242 18.60 -11.58 -35.71
C CYS A 242 19.99 -11.64 -36.37
N ARG A 243 20.08 -12.27 -37.55
CA ARG A 243 21.31 -12.23 -38.35
C ARG A 243 21.57 -10.79 -38.82
N PRO A 244 22.85 -10.42 -38.95
CA PRO A 244 23.29 -9.09 -39.35
C PRO A 244 22.80 -8.69 -40.74
#